data_AF-A0A6P7GQP7-F1
#
_entry.id   AF-A0A6P7GQP7-F1
#
_cell.length_a   1.000
_cell.length_b   1.000
_cell.length_c   1.000
_cell.angle_alpha   90.00
_cell.angle_beta   90.00
_cell.angle_gamma   90.00
#
_symmetry.space_group_name_H-M   'P 1'
#
loop_
_entity.id
_entity.type
_entity.pdbx_description
1 polymer ?
#
loop_
_entity_poly.entity_id
_entity_poly.type
_entity_poly.pdbx_seq_one_letter_code
_entity_poly.pdbx_strand_id
1 'polypeptide(L)'
;MQLVSIDDAKKNRELANLMKDSGGVNRYWTSGNKIAKNTFFWSKGEPIEYANWHPDLPVSQASSNQKCIKIAKSEDKLYWELAFCNEKNLYICEKTLKVSKSDCDDVVENFLVQGDSQSHYKYYIAEEIITYPKAIDICRSMCMELVSIESTQKNQDIFKAFVNANLTRVNDILYWSSGYHRKRLGAWKWINGETAKFFSWLPGEPNNSRGDEYCIEFKRTNTTMVWNDQPCEEKRMFVCERYFH
;
A
#
# COMPACT_ATOMS: atom_id res chain seq x y z
N MET A 1 -1.85 3.09 16.31
CA MET A 1 -1.86 4.57 16.37
C MET A 1 -0.44 5.00 16.05
N GLN A 2 -0.26 5.95 15.14
CA GLN A 2 1.06 6.43 14.68
C GLN A 2 0.95 7.92 14.30
N LEU A 3 2.06 8.62 14.08
CA LEU A 3 2.01 9.96 13.49
C LEU A 3 1.38 9.93 12.09
N VAL A 4 0.67 10.99 11.72
CA VAL A 4 -0.06 11.06 10.45
C VAL A 4 0.86 11.07 9.24
N SER A 5 0.57 10.23 8.25
CA SER A 5 1.10 10.34 6.89
C SER A 5 0.09 11.09 6.01
N ILE A 6 0.52 11.99 5.13
CA ILE A 6 -0.37 12.77 4.25
C ILE A 6 -0.07 12.40 2.80
N ASP A 7 -0.71 11.34 2.34
CA ASP A 7 -0.50 10.68 1.05
C ASP A 7 -1.18 11.37 -0.13
N ASP A 8 -2.19 12.21 0.10
CA ASP A 8 -2.87 12.93 -0.97
C ASP A 8 -3.41 14.32 -0.58
N ALA A 9 -3.86 15.05 -1.61
CA ALA A 9 -4.46 16.37 -1.46
C ALA A 9 -5.81 16.36 -0.72
N LYS A 10 -6.54 15.24 -0.72
CA LYS A 10 -7.82 15.11 -0.02
C LYS A 10 -7.58 15.10 1.49
N LYS A 11 -6.68 14.24 1.96
CA LYS A 11 -6.26 14.14 3.37
C LYS A 11 -5.66 15.44 3.88
N ASN A 12 -4.85 16.13 3.06
CA ASN A 12 -4.32 17.44 3.41
C ASN A 12 -5.43 18.48 3.67
N ARG A 13 -6.48 18.51 2.83
CA ARG A 13 -7.64 19.40 3.02
C ARG A 13 -8.49 19.01 4.22
N GLU A 14 -8.69 17.72 4.46
CA GLU A 14 -9.42 17.22 5.63
C GLU A 14 -8.73 17.63 6.94
N LEU A 15 -7.40 17.49 7.01
CA LEU A 15 -6.61 17.98 8.14
C LEU A 15 -6.70 19.52 8.28
N ALA A 16 -6.65 20.26 7.18
CA ALA A 16 -6.81 21.72 7.21
C ALA A 16 -8.16 22.17 7.80
N ASN A 17 -9.22 21.40 7.51
CA ASN A 17 -10.56 21.62 8.06
C ASN A 17 -10.65 21.22 9.54
N LEU A 18 -10.08 20.07 9.93
CA LEU A 18 -10.05 19.64 11.33
C LEU A 18 -9.30 20.64 12.23
N MET A 19 -8.27 21.28 11.68
CA MET A 19 -7.47 22.28 12.38
C MET A 19 -8.13 23.66 12.46
N LYS A 20 -9.32 23.88 11.87
CA LYS A 20 -10.04 25.17 11.94
C LYS A 20 -10.34 25.60 13.37
N ASP A 21 -10.67 24.65 14.24
CA ASP A 21 -11.15 24.94 15.59
C ASP A 21 -10.02 24.94 16.64
N SER A 22 -8.77 24.74 16.21
CA SER A 22 -7.65 24.44 17.11
C SER A 22 -7.02 25.64 17.83
N GLY A 23 -7.46 26.87 17.58
CA GLY A 23 -6.99 28.10 18.23
C GLY A 23 -5.47 28.37 18.08
N GLY A 24 -5.09 29.36 17.26
CA GLY A 24 -3.70 29.85 17.14
C GLY A 24 -2.87 29.23 16.00
N VAL A 25 -1.65 29.75 15.80
CA VAL A 25 -0.69 29.31 14.75
C VAL A 25 0.06 28.05 15.22
N ASN A 26 -0.70 26.98 15.47
CA ASN A 26 -0.12 25.73 15.93
C ASN A 26 0.59 25.00 14.78
N ARG A 27 1.75 24.41 15.10
CA ARG A 27 2.49 23.53 14.20
C ARG A 27 2.39 22.11 14.72
N TYR A 28 2.23 21.15 13.82
CA TYR A 28 2.03 19.76 14.17
C TYR A 28 3.03 18.87 13.45
N TRP A 29 3.67 17.97 14.19
CA TRP A 29 4.49 16.92 13.63
C TRP A 29 3.67 15.91 12.84
N THR A 30 4.22 15.50 11.70
CA THR A 30 3.77 14.38 10.88
C THR A 30 4.73 13.20 11.02
N SER A 31 4.44 12.08 10.37
CA SER A 31 5.37 10.95 10.32
C SER A 31 6.50 11.13 9.30
N GLY A 32 6.54 12.26 8.59
CA GLY A 32 7.38 12.48 7.42
C GLY A 32 8.78 12.98 7.75
N ASN A 33 9.77 12.45 7.03
CA ASN A 33 11.19 12.69 7.31
C ASN A 33 11.99 12.82 6.01
N LYS A 34 12.96 13.73 5.99
CA LYS A 34 14.00 13.85 4.96
C LYS A 34 15.17 12.95 5.30
N ILE A 35 15.45 11.97 4.44
CA ILE A 35 16.55 11.01 4.62
C ILE A 35 17.81 11.46 3.86
N ALA A 36 17.63 12.11 2.70
CA ALA A 36 18.71 12.66 1.89
C ALA A 36 18.25 13.95 1.17
N LYS A 37 19.13 14.53 0.34
CA LYS A 37 18.78 15.72 -0.46
C LYS A 37 17.60 15.39 -1.37
N ASN A 38 16.48 16.10 -1.17
CA ASN A 38 15.22 15.89 -1.90
C ASN A 38 14.66 14.46 -1.81
N THR A 39 14.95 13.71 -0.74
CA THR A 39 14.45 12.34 -0.55
C THR A 39 13.68 12.25 0.77
N PHE A 40 12.40 11.89 0.69
CA PHE A 40 11.47 11.94 1.80
C PHE A 40 10.67 10.65 1.95
N PHE A 41 10.48 10.22 3.20
CA PHE A 41 9.75 9.01 3.55
C PHE A 41 8.85 9.24 4.76
N TRP A 42 7.69 8.58 4.76
CA TRP A 42 6.88 8.39 5.96
C TRP A 42 7.54 7.39 6.91
N SER A 43 7.18 7.42 8.20
CA SER A 43 7.83 6.61 9.24
C SER A 43 7.69 5.09 9.03
N LYS A 44 6.71 4.66 8.22
CA LYS A 44 6.48 3.25 7.86
C LYS A 44 7.30 2.80 6.63
N GLY A 45 8.04 3.71 5.98
CA GLY A 45 8.95 3.42 4.89
C GLY A 45 8.39 3.67 3.49
N GLU A 46 7.20 4.26 3.38
CA GLU A 46 6.61 4.68 2.12
C GLU A 46 7.24 5.99 1.62
N PRO A 47 7.58 6.10 0.32
CA PRO A 47 8.06 7.36 -0.24
C PRO A 47 6.97 8.44 -0.18
N ILE A 48 7.38 9.70 -0.02
CA ILE A 48 6.47 10.85 -0.11
C ILE A 48 6.36 11.29 -1.57
N GLU A 49 5.21 11.02 -2.19
CA GLU A 49 4.92 11.37 -3.58
C GLU A 49 4.04 12.62 -3.71
N TYR A 50 3.17 12.84 -2.72
CA TYR A 50 2.42 14.07 -2.56
C TYR A 50 3.11 14.99 -1.54
N ALA A 51 3.23 16.28 -1.85
CA ALA A 51 3.69 17.27 -0.89
C ALA A 51 3.00 18.61 -1.12
N ASN A 52 2.75 19.32 -0.02
CA ASN A 52 2.20 20.67 -0.04
C ASN A 52 3.12 21.64 0.70
N TRP A 53 4.37 21.74 0.26
CA TRP A 53 5.38 22.62 0.86
C TRP A 53 4.92 24.08 0.88
N HIS A 54 5.25 24.79 1.96
CA HIS A 54 4.96 26.21 2.08
C HIS A 54 5.72 27.00 0.98
N PRO A 55 5.04 27.89 0.22
CA PRO A 55 5.64 28.57 -0.92
C PRO A 55 6.84 29.44 -0.52
N ASP A 56 6.78 30.07 0.65
CA ASP A 56 7.85 30.94 1.16
C ASP A 56 8.97 30.18 1.91
N LEU A 57 8.86 28.86 2.09
CA LEU A 57 9.86 28.03 2.78
C LEU A 57 10.26 26.85 1.88
N PRO A 58 10.97 27.10 0.77
CA PRO A 58 11.33 26.06 -0.17
C PRO A 58 12.33 25.07 0.44
N VAL A 59 12.08 23.79 0.19
CA VAL A 59 12.92 22.65 0.64
C VAL A 59 14.41 22.82 0.29
N SER A 60 14.71 23.46 -0.85
CA SER A 60 16.07 23.68 -1.34
C SER A 60 16.91 24.60 -0.45
N GLN A 61 16.25 25.48 0.32
CA GLN A 61 16.91 26.42 1.24
C GLN A 61 17.02 25.86 2.67
N ALA A 62 16.38 24.73 2.96
CA ALA A 62 16.44 24.10 4.27
C ALA A 62 17.82 23.53 4.56
N SER A 63 18.29 23.73 5.80
CA SER A 63 19.53 23.14 6.32
C SER A 63 19.53 21.60 6.19
N SER A 64 20.72 21.00 6.07
CA SER A 64 20.89 19.54 6.07
C SER A 64 20.36 18.87 7.35
N ASN A 65 20.27 19.63 8.45
CA ASN A 65 19.79 19.16 9.76
C ASN A 65 18.28 19.34 9.97
N GLN A 66 17.59 20.09 9.10
CA GLN A 66 16.13 20.17 9.12
C GLN A 66 15.56 18.94 8.40
N LYS A 67 15.28 17.89 9.17
CA LYS A 67 14.89 16.58 8.64
C LYS A 67 13.46 16.17 8.93
N CYS A 68 12.77 16.81 9.86
CA CYS A 68 11.40 16.43 10.21
C CYS A 68 10.38 17.34 9.52
N ILE A 69 9.25 16.76 9.13
CA ILE A 69 8.17 17.47 8.45
C ILE A 69 7.09 17.84 9.47
N LYS A 70 6.85 19.14 9.60
CA LYS A 70 5.71 19.68 10.34
C LYS A 70 4.74 20.35 9.39
N ILE A 71 3.48 20.42 9.80
CA ILE A 71 2.42 21.12 9.09
C ILE A 71 1.97 22.33 9.90
N ALA A 72 1.71 23.41 9.18
CA ALA A 72 1.23 24.67 9.72
C ALA A 72 0.10 25.19 8.84
N LYS A 73 -0.91 25.78 9.48
CA LYS A 73 -2.00 26.43 8.77
C LYS A 73 -1.58 27.84 8.37
N SER A 74 -1.80 28.19 7.11
CA SER A 74 -1.69 29.56 6.59
C SER A 74 -3.01 29.88 5.91
N GLU A 75 -3.74 30.86 6.46
CA GLU A 75 -5.13 31.14 6.10
C GLU A 75 -6.00 29.86 6.18
N ASP A 76 -6.63 29.43 5.10
CA ASP A 76 -7.44 28.21 5.02
C ASP A 76 -6.71 26.99 4.45
N LYS A 77 -5.40 27.11 4.22
CA LYS A 77 -4.58 26.05 3.64
C LYS A 77 -3.60 25.49 4.67
N LEU A 78 -3.28 24.20 4.53
CA LEU A 78 -2.33 23.50 5.37
C LEU A 78 -1.06 23.23 4.58
N TYR A 79 0.04 23.85 4.98
CA TYR A 79 1.32 23.75 4.31
C TYR A 79 2.35 22.99 5.14
N TRP A 80 3.32 22.41 4.45
CA TRP A 80 4.38 21.60 5.05
C TRP A 80 5.67 22.40 5.13
N GLU A 81 6.41 22.20 6.21
CA GLU A 81 7.68 22.86 6.48
C GLU A 81 8.72 21.82 6.93
N LEU A 82 9.98 22.00 6.52
CA LEU A 82 11.10 21.27 7.12
C LEU A 82 11.57 21.97 8.39
N ALA A 83 11.82 21.16 9.42
CA ALA A 83 12.15 21.64 10.75
C ALA A 83 13.21 20.76 11.43
N PHE A 84 13.83 21.32 12.46
CA PHE A 84 14.71 20.52 13.32
C PHE A 84 13.85 19.59 14.16
N CYS A 85 14.18 18.30 14.17
CA CYS A 85 13.37 17.28 14.85
C CYS A 85 13.26 17.46 16.37
N ASN A 86 14.12 18.28 16.97
CA ASN A 86 14.11 18.61 18.40
C ASN A 86 13.23 19.82 18.74
N GLU A 87 12.60 20.47 17.77
CA GLU A 87 11.64 21.54 18.03
C GLU A 87 10.42 21.00 18.80
N LYS A 88 9.93 21.80 19.75
CA LYS A 88 8.71 21.49 20.49
C LYS A 88 7.49 21.94 19.69
N ASN A 89 6.76 20.99 19.13
CA ASN A 89 5.51 21.21 18.39
C ASN A 89 4.44 20.22 18.89
N LEU A 90 3.17 20.50 18.57
CA LEU A 90 2.10 19.51 18.74
C LEU A 90 2.29 18.37 17.73
N TYR A 91 1.45 17.35 17.76
CA TYR A 91 1.52 16.24 16.82
C TYR A 91 0.12 15.74 16.47
N ILE A 92 -0.04 15.22 15.25
CA ILE A 92 -1.27 14.57 14.83
C ILE A 92 -0.98 13.08 14.67
N CYS A 93 -1.81 12.27 15.31
CA CYS A 93 -1.77 10.83 15.17
C CYS A 93 -2.92 10.35 14.27
N GLU A 94 -2.66 9.30 13.52
CA GLU A 94 -3.65 8.52 12.81
C GLU A 94 -3.71 7.08 13.34
N LYS A 95 -4.91 6.51 13.26
CA LYS A 95 -5.14 5.08 13.43
C LYS A 95 -6.03 4.67 12.29
N THR A 96 -5.58 3.68 11.53
CA THR A 96 -6.48 2.95 10.65
C THR A 96 -7.55 2.31 11.51
N LEU A 97 -8.79 2.79 11.39
CA LEU A 97 -9.93 2.12 11.97
C LEU A 97 -10.04 0.77 11.26
N LYS A 98 -10.05 -0.33 12.03
CA LYS A 98 -10.46 -1.61 11.49
C LYS A 98 -11.93 -1.43 11.12
N VAL A 99 -12.26 -1.47 9.84
CA VAL A 99 -13.65 -1.48 9.39
C VAL A 99 -14.35 -2.64 10.10
N SER A 100 -15.54 -2.38 10.65
CA SER A 100 -16.28 -3.41 11.36
C SER A 100 -16.67 -4.51 10.36
N LYS A 101 -16.62 -5.80 10.76
CA LYS A 101 -16.98 -6.92 9.88
C LYS A 101 -18.38 -6.73 9.24
N SER A 102 -19.33 -6.15 9.99
CA SER A 102 -20.72 -5.96 9.54
C SER A 102 -20.89 -4.95 8.41
N ASP A 103 -19.97 -4.00 8.20
CA ASP A 103 -20.11 -3.00 7.14
C ASP A 103 -19.65 -3.50 5.76
N CYS A 104 -18.97 -4.66 5.72
CA CYS A 104 -18.39 -5.25 4.52
C CYS A 104 -19.07 -6.54 4.05
N ASP A 105 -19.96 -7.11 4.87
CA ASP A 105 -20.48 -8.47 4.66
C ASP A 105 -21.60 -8.58 3.61
N ASP A 106 -22.27 -7.49 3.22
CA ASP A 106 -23.45 -7.60 2.33
C ASP A 106 -23.18 -7.38 0.83
N VAL A 107 -22.16 -6.60 0.45
CA VAL A 107 -21.99 -6.18 -0.96
C VAL A 107 -21.06 -7.10 -1.75
N VAL A 108 -20.07 -7.74 -1.09
CA VAL A 108 -18.99 -8.47 -1.78
C VAL A 108 -19.20 -9.98 -1.78
N GLU A 109 -20.00 -10.55 -0.86
CA GLU A 109 -20.14 -12.02 -0.72
C GLU A 109 -20.55 -12.74 -2.00
N ASN A 110 -21.42 -12.14 -2.81
CA ASN A 110 -21.86 -12.73 -4.09
C ASN A 110 -20.77 -12.75 -5.17
N PHE A 111 -19.71 -11.96 -5.01
CA PHE A 111 -18.57 -11.88 -5.93
C PHE A 111 -17.34 -12.64 -5.43
N LEU A 112 -17.43 -13.23 -4.24
CA LEU A 112 -16.35 -14.02 -3.68
C LEU A 112 -16.32 -15.42 -4.29
N VAL A 113 -15.14 -15.86 -4.66
CA VAL A 113 -14.89 -17.19 -5.21
C VAL A 113 -14.01 -17.97 -4.24
N GLN A 114 -14.41 -19.19 -3.95
CA GLN A 114 -13.61 -20.14 -3.19
C GLN A 114 -12.80 -21.02 -4.15
N GLY A 115 -11.57 -21.37 -3.77
CA GLY A 115 -10.75 -22.30 -4.53
C GLY A 115 -11.05 -23.76 -4.18
N ASP A 116 -10.19 -24.36 -3.38
CA ASP A 116 -10.40 -25.67 -2.79
C ASP A 116 -11.54 -25.62 -1.76
N SER A 117 -12.36 -26.69 -1.71
CA SER A 117 -13.47 -26.78 -0.75
C SER A 117 -12.99 -26.79 0.71
N GLN A 118 -11.72 -27.17 0.95
CA GLN A 118 -11.09 -27.14 2.28
C GLN A 118 -10.39 -25.81 2.57
N SER A 119 -10.40 -24.85 1.62
CA SER A 119 -9.76 -23.56 1.85
C SER A 119 -10.51 -22.74 2.89
N HIS A 120 -9.73 -22.16 3.81
CA HIS A 120 -10.20 -21.15 4.76
C HIS A 120 -10.19 -19.73 4.19
N TYR A 121 -10.12 -19.59 2.86
CA TYR A 121 -10.07 -18.29 2.22
C TYR A 121 -11.06 -18.21 1.06
N LYS A 122 -11.65 -17.02 0.94
CA LYS A 122 -12.41 -16.59 -0.22
C LYS A 122 -11.64 -15.47 -0.93
N TYR A 123 -11.78 -15.41 -2.25
CA TYR A 123 -11.06 -14.47 -3.09
C TYR A 123 -12.00 -13.56 -3.86
N TYR A 124 -11.61 -12.31 -4.02
CA TYR A 124 -12.20 -11.40 -4.98
C TYR A 124 -11.19 -11.17 -6.10
N ILE A 125 -11.54 -11.58 -7.32
CA ILE A 125 -10.68 -11.43 -8.49
C ILE A 125 -11.15 -10.16 -9.22
N ALA A 126 -10.41 -9.08 -9.03
CA ALA A 126 -10.77 -7.77 -9.55
C ALA A 126 -10.43 -7.65 -11.04
N GLU A 127 -11.24 -6.89 -11.78
CA GLU A 127 -11.02 -6.61 -13.20
C GLU A 127 -10.39 -5.22 -13.43
N GLU A 128 -10.35 -4.36 -12.41
CA GLU A 128 -9.77 -3.03 -12.52
C GLU A 128 -8.25 -3.07 -12.64
N ILE A 129 -7.71 -2.29 -13.58
CA ILE A 129 -6.28 -2.22 -13.88
C ILE A 129 -5.66 -1.01 -13.18
N ILE A 130 -4.94 -1.25 -12.08
CA ILE A 130 -4.46 -0.21 -11.14
C ILE A 130 -3.03 -0.50 -10.63
N THR A 131 -2.44 0.50 -9.97
CA THR A 131 -1.11 0.36 -9.34
C THR A 131 -1.16 -0.49 -8.08
N TYR A 132 -0.02 -1.04 -7.69
CA TYR A 132 0.09 -1.90 -6.50
C TYR A 132 -0.39 -1.22 -5.21
N PRO A 133 0.00 0.04 -4.88
CA PRO A 133 -0.52 0.73 -3.70
C PRO A 133 -2.04 0.86 -3.74
N LYS A 134 -2.62 1.15 -4.91
CA LYS A 134 -4.06 1.31 -5.06
C LYS A 134 -4.80 -0.02 -4.87
N ALA A 135 -4.23 -1.15 -5.31
CA ALA A 135 -4.79 -2.48 -5.09
C ALA A 135 -4.89 -2.83 -3.60
N ILE A 136 -3.86 -2.47 -2.82
CA ILE A 136 -3.89 -2.61 -1.35
C ILE A 136 -5.06 -1.82 -0.75
N ASP A 137 -5.23 -0.58 -1.16
CA ASP A 137 -6.29 0.29 -0.63
C ASP A 137 -7.68 -0.24 -0.96
N ILE A 138 -7.89 -0.72 -2.19
CA ILE A 138 -9.19 -1.27 -2.61
C ILE A 138 -9.52 -2.55 -1.83
N CYS A 139 -8.59 -3.50 -1.73
CA CYS A 139 -8.84 -4.72 -0.94
C CYS A 139 -9.20 -4.36 0.51
N ARG A 140 -8.46 -3.44 1.13
CA ARG A 140 -8.74 -2.98 2.51
C ARG A 140 -10.08 -2.28 2.64
N SER A 141 -10.51 -1.53 1.62
CA SER A 141 -11.83 -0.88 1.61
C SER A 141 -12.99 -1.87 1.60
N MET A 142 -12.74 -3.12 1.17
CA MET A 142 -13.69 -4.23 1.15
C MET A 142 -13.55 -5.17 2.35
N CYS A 143 -12.82 -4.78 3.40
CA CYS A 143 -12.44 -5.66 4.52
C CYS A 143 -11.71 -6.94 4.10
N MET A 144 -10.98 -6.88 2.99
CA MET A 144 -10.11 -7.93 2.50
C MET A 144 -8.65 -7.47 2.59
N GLU A 145 -7.72 -8.37 2.31
CA GLU A 145 -6.31 -8.03 2.11
C GLU A 145 -5.92 -8.35 0.68
N LEU A 146 -4.90 -7.67 0.14
CA LEU A 146 -4.31 -8.11 -1.12
C LEU A 146 -3.72 -9.52 -0.92
N VAL A 147 -3.86 -10.41 -1.90
CA VAL A 147 -3.60 -11.84 -1.67
C VAL A 147 -2.13 -12.13 -1.35
N SER A 148 -1.90 -12.93 -0.31
CA SER A 148 -0.61 -13.46 0.08
C SER A 148 -0.51 -14.93 -0.34
N ILE A 149 0.59 -15.33 -0.97
CA ILE A 149 0.74 -16.68 -1.52
C ILE A 149 1.81 -17.43 -0.73
N GLU A 150 1.44 -17.83 0.48
CA GLU A 150 2.41 -18.23 1.52
C GLU A 150 2.89 -19.68 1.41
N SER A 151 2.22 -20.51 0.60
CA SER A 151 2.52 -21.93 0.46
C SER A 151 2.09 -22.50 -0.89
N THR A 152 2.60 -23.69 -1.24
CA THR A 152 2.15 -24.46 -2.41
C THR A 152 0.64 -24.72 -2.37
N GLN A 153 0.09 -25.02 -1.19
CA GLN A 153 -1.34 -25.26 -1.02
C GLN A 153 -2.16 -24.00 -1.32
N LYS A 154 -1.72 -22.85 -0.79
CA LYS A 154 -2.35 -21.55 -1.05
C LYS A 154 -2.27 -21.17 -2.54
N ASN A 155 -1.14 -21.45 -3.20
CA ASN A 155 -0.97 -21.21 -4.63
C ASN A 155 -1.94 -22.06 -5.48
N GLN A 156 -2.12 -23.34 -5.12
CA GLN A 156 -3.08 -24.22 -5.77
C GLN A 156 -4.54 -23.82 -5.50
N ASP A 157 -4.82 -23.36 -4.28
CA ASP A 157 -6.14 -22.85 -3.90
C ASP A 157 -6.55 -21.64 -4.76
N ILE A 158 -5.66 -20.65 -4.90
CA ILE A 158 -5.89 -19.49 -5.78
C ILE A 158 -6.10 -19.97 -7.23
N PHE A 159 -5.26 -20.89 -7.74
CA PHE A 159 -5.46 -21.45 -9.07
C PHE A 159 -6.87 -22.06 -9.25
N LYS A 160 -7.35 -22.83 -8.27
CA LYS A 160 -8.72 -23.39 -8.29
C LYS A 160 -9.78 -22.29 -8.24
N ALA A 161 -9.57 -21.21 -7.49
CA ALA A 161 -10.51 -20.09 -7.46
C ALA A 161 -10.68 -19.47 -8.86
N PHE A 162 -9.59 -19.29 -9.61
CA PHE A 162 -9.64 -18.84 -11.00
C PHE A 162 -10.36 -19.82 -11.94
N VAL A 163 -10.21 -21.14 -11.72
CA VAL A 163 -10.94 -22.17 -12.47
C VAL A 163 -12.44 -22.07 -12.17
N ASN A 164 -12.81 -22.01 -10.88
CA ASN A 164 -14.20 -21.96 -10.42
C ASN A 164 -14.91 -20.67 -10.85
N ALA A 165 -14.19 -19.56 -10.98
CA ALA A 165 -14.69 -18.31 -11.52
C ALA A 165 -14.97 -18.36 -13.03
N ASN A 166 -14.71 -19.48 -13.71
CA ASN A 166 -14.85 -19.67 -15.15
C ASN A 166 -14.10 -18.60 -15.99
N LEU A 167 -12.99 -18.08 -15.45
CA LEU A 167 -12.14 -17.13 -16.15
C LEU A 167 -11.32 -17.90 -17.19
N THR A 168 -11.65 -17.72 -18.46
CA THR A 168 -11.06 -18.44 -19.61
C THR A 168 -9.98 -17.63 -20.34
N ARG A 169 -9.88 -16.31 -20.10
CA ARG A 169 -8.95 -15.38 -20.77
C ARG A 169 -7.64 -15.13 -19.99
N VAL A 170 -7.08 -16.12 -19.30
CA VAL A 170 -6.16 -15.83 -18.17
C VAL A 170 -4.67 -15.97 -18.48
N ASN A 171 -4.26 -16.50 -19.63
CA ASN A 171 -2.85 -16.83 -19.87
C ASN A 171 -1.93 -15.59 -20.00
N ASP A 172 -2.51 -14.41 -20.27
CA ASP A 172 -1.78 -13.14 -20.45
C ASP A 172 -2.18 -12.05 -19.44
N ILE A 173 -3.11 -12.35 -18.52
CA ILE A 173 -3.52 -11.37 -17.51
C ILE A 173 -2.63 -11.50 -16.27
N LEU A 174 -2.08 -10.36 -15.87
CA LEU A 174 -1.19 -10.22 -14.73
C LEU A 174 -1.94 -9.56 -13.57
N TYR A 175 -1.74 -10.09 -12.38
CA TYR A 175 -2.43 -9.69 -11.15
C TYR A 175 -1.42 -9.30 -10.07
N TRP A 176 -1.71 -8.26 -9.30
CA TRP A 176 -0.97 -7.94 -8.09
C TRP A 176 -1.27 -8.95 -6.97
N SER A 177 -0.21 -9.45 -6.34
CA SER A 177 -0.25 -10.06 -5.00
C SER A 177 0.19 -9.05 -3.96
N SER A 178 0.20 -9.41 -2.68
CA SER A 178 0.71 -8.58 -1.58
C SER A 178 2.22 -8.68 -1.36
N GLY A 179 2.90 -9.40 -2.24
CA GLY A 179 4.33 -9.62 -2.16
C GLY A 179 5.09 -8.35 -2.54
N TYR A 180 6.03 -7.96 -1.68
CA TYR A 180 6.92 -6.83 -1.96
C TYR A 180 8.33 -7.06 -1.42
N HIS A 181 9.29 -6.34 -2.00
CA HIS A 181 10.68 -6.35 -1.60
C HIS A 181 11.10 -4.97 -1.09
N ARG A 182 11.63 -4.89 0.14
CA ARG A 182 12.21 -3.63 0.65
C ARG A 182 13.59 -3.48 0.03
N LYS A 183 13.74 -2.50 -0.89
CA LYS A 183 14.89 -2.27 -1.79
C LYS A 183 16.28 -2.76 -1.29
N ARG A 184 17.07 -3.26 -2.24
CA ARG A 184 18.53 -3.55 -2.25
C ARG A 184 19.14 -4.54 -1.24
N LEU A 185 18.53 -4.89 -0.10
CA LEU A 185 19.11 -5.86 0.86
C LEU A 185 18.06 -6.67 1.65
N GLY A 186 16.78 -6.67 1.24
CA GLY A 186 15.69 -7.29 1.99
C GLY A 186 15.35 -8.72 1.57
N ALA A 187 14.61 -9.44 2.40
CA ALA A 187 13.84 -10.61 1.95
C ALA A 187 12.51 -10.14 1.35
N TRP A 188 11.92 -10.94 0.45
CA TRP A 188 10.53 -10.76 0.03
C TRP A 188 9.59 -10.91 1.22
N LYS A 189 8.59 -10.05 1.31
CA LYS A 189 7.62 -10.01 2.41
C LYS A 189 6.19 -9.90 1.88
N TRP A 190 5.25 -10.38 2.68
CA TRP A 190 3.83 -10.13 2.49
C TRP A 190 3.41 -8.89 3.28
N ILE A 191 2.34 -8.21 2.87
CA ILE A 191 1.87 -6.99 3.57
C ILE A 191 1.42 -7.26 5.01
N ASN A 192 1.07 -8.51 5.34
CA ASN A 192 0.75 -8.95 6.69
C ASN A 192 1.98 -8.96 7.64
N GLY A 193 3.18 -8.72 7.09
CA GLY A 193 4.44 -8.62 7.81
C GLY A 193 5.29 -9.88 7.77
N GLU A 194 4.74 -11.00 7.28
CA GLU A 194 5.47 -12.25 7.15
C GLU A 194 6.58 -12.17 6.09
N THR A 195 7.65 -12.94 6.32
CA THR A 195 8.70 -13.12 5.31
C THR A 195 8.33 -14.28 4.41
N ALA A 196 8.37 -14.06 3.10
CA ALA A 196 8.03 -15.09 2.12
C ALA A 196 9.02 -16.26 2.21
N LYS A 197 8.48 -17.48 2.32
CA LYS A 197 9.24 -18.75 2.37
C LYS A 197 8.95 -19.65 1.18
N PHE A 198 7.78 -19.49 0.56
CA PHE A 198 7.38 -20.14 -0.67
C PHE A 198 7.57 -19.17 -1.84
N PHE A 199 7.99 -19.71 -2.98
CA PHE A 199 8.23 -18.94 -4.20
C PHE A 199 7.77 -19.73 -5.41
N SER A 200 6.98 -19.10 -6.28
CA SER A 200 6.54 -19.67 -7.56
C SER A 200 6.99 -18.80 -8.75
N TRP A 201 8.23 -18.31 -8.69
CA TRP A 201 8.83 -17.48 -9.74
C TRP A 201 8.81 -18.18 -11.09
N LEU A 202 8.60 -17.39 -12.15
CA LEU A 202 8.89 -17.81 -13.51
C LEU A 202 10.38 -18.10 -13.69
N PRO A 203 10.75 -18.97 -14.64
CA PRO A 203 12.15 -19.18 -14.98
C PRO A 203 12.85 -17.86 -15.33
N GLY A 204 13.91 -17.52 -14.59
CA GLY A 204 14.65 -16.26 -14.74
C GLY A 204 14.24 -15.17 -13.76
N GLU A 205 13.12 -15.33 -13.04
CA GLU A 205 12.63 -14.37 -12.06
C GLU A 205 13.05 -14.72 -10.62
N PRO A 206 13.13 -13.74 -9.70
CA PRO A 206 12.98 -12.30 -9.96
C PRO A 206 14.25 -11.71 -10.59
N ASN A 207 14.11 -10.93 -11.66
CA ASN A 207 15.23 -10.44 -12.47
C ASN A 207 15.60 -8.98 -12.20
N ASN A 208 14.69 -8.21 -11.59
CA ASN A 208 14.82 -6.77 -11.38
C ASN A 208 15.36 -6.03 -12.62
N SER A 209 14.83 -6.36 -13.79
CA SER A 209 15.28 -5.94 -15.12
C SER A 209 15.34 -4.43 -15.29
N ARG A 210 14.44 -3.70 -14.62
CA ARG A 210 14.36 -2.23 -14.65
C ARG A 210 15.10 -1.55 -13.50
N GLY A 211 15.65 -2.32 -12.55
CA GLY A 211 16.35 -1.81 -11.37
C GLY A 211 15.44 -1.32 -10.24
N ASP A 212 14.12 -1.35 -10.44
CA ASP A 212 13.11 -0.90 -9.49
C ASP A 212 11.88 -1.84 -9.34
N GLU A 213 12.08 -3.14 -9.59
CA GLU A 213 11.01 -4.14 -9.57
C GLU A 213 10.86 -4.74 -8.16
N TYR A 214 9.95 -4.15 -7.37
CA TYR A 214 9.84 -4.43 -5.94
C TYR A 214 8.47 -4.97 -5.52
N CYS A 215 7.59 -5.27 -6.47
CA CYS A 215 6.26 -5.80 -6.23
C CYS A 215 6.05 -7.09 -7.00
N ILE A 216 5.34 -8.05 -6.40
CA ILE A 216 5.08 -9.35 -7.03
C ILE A 216 3.78 -9.27 -7.82
N GLU A 217 3.91 -9.39 -9.14
CA GLU A 217 2.79 -9.78 -10.01
C GLU A 217 2.76 -11.30 -10.19
N PHE A 218 1.60 -11.84 -10.53
CA PHE A 218 1.45 -13.23 -10.88
C PHE A 218 0.43 -13.44 -11.99
N LYS A 219 0.52 -14.58 -12.67
CA LYS A 219 -0.48 -15.01 -13.64
C LYS A 219 -0.80 -16.48 -13.49
N ARG A 220 -1.97 -16.85 -14.02
CA ARG A 220 -2.40 -18.23 -14.12
C ARG A 220 -1.75 -18.90 -15.35
N THR A 221 -1.26 -20.10 -15.15
CA THR A 221 -0.91 -21.04 -16.24
C THR A 221 -2.00 -22.11 -16.35
N ASN A 222 -1.79 -23.15 -17.16
CA ASN A 222 -2.73 -24.27 -17.23
C ASN A 222 -2.83 -25.09 -15.92
N THR A 223 -1.84 -25.01 -15.02
CA THR A 223 -1.76 -25.90 -13.85
C THR A 223 -1.45 -25.20 -12.53
N THR A 224 -0.94 -23.97 -12.54
CA THR A 224 -0.51 -23.27 -11.33
C THR A 224 -0.48 -21.75 -11.53
N MET A 225 -0.33 -20.99 -10.45
CA MET A 225 0.02 -19.56 -10.53
C MET A 225 1.55 -19.41 -10.52
N VAL A 226 2.08 -18.49 -11.32
CA VAL A 226 3.51 -18.21 -11.46
C VAL A 226 3.77 -16.71 -11.37
N TRP A 227 4.93 -16.34 -10.84
CA TRP A 227 5.19 -14.98 -10.35
C TRP A 227 6.31 -14.28 -11.13
N ASN A 228 6.29 -12.96 -11.11
CA ASN A 228 7.32 -12.08 -11.64
C ASN A 228 7.45 -10.86 -10.71
N ASP A 229 8.65 -10.27 -10.62
CA ASP A 229 8.82 -8.97 -9.99
C ASP A 229 8.58 -7.85 -11.01
N GLN A 230 7.91 -6.79 -10.59
CA GLN A 230 7.64 -5.61 -11.41
C GLN A 230 7.71 -4.31 -10.61
N PRO A 231 7.91 -3.16 -11.29
CA PRO A 231 7.77 -1.86 -10.66
C PRO A 231 6.35 -1.70 -10.13
N CYS A 232 6.22 -1.26 -8.88
CA CYS A 232 4.92 -1.15 -8.20
C CYS A 232 3.95 -0.15 -8.85
N GLU A 233 4.47 0.77 -9.67
CA GLU A 233 3.73 1.78 -10.42
C GLU A 233 3.14 1.28 -11.74
N GLU A 234 3.51 0.06 -12.15
CA GLU A 234 2.83 -0.60 -13.25
C GLU A 234 1.36 -0.85 -12.91
N LYS A 235 0.51 -0.94 -13.94
CA LYS A 235 -0.91 -1.21 -13.74
C LYS A 235 -1.24 -2.65 -14.06
N ARG A 236 -1.92 -3.32 -13.12
CA ARG A 236 -2.35 -4.72 -13.21
C ARG A 236 -3.74 -4.88 -12.62
N MET A 237 -4.39 -5.98 -12.96
CA MET A 237 -5.52 -6.45 -12.16
C MET A 237 -5.01 -6.89 -10.77
N PHE A 238 -5.88 -7.28 -9.85
CA PHE A 238 -5.46 -7.67 -8.50
C PHE A 238 -6.41 -8.69 -7.90
N VAL A 239 -5.93 -9.41 -6.88
CA VAL A 239 -6.73 -10.40 -6.17
C VAL A 239 -6.72 -10.07 -4.69
N CYS A 240 -7.90 -9.90 -4.11
CA CYS A 240 -8.06 -9.78 -2.68
C CYS A 240 -8.38 -11.14 -2.05
N GLU A 241 -7.99 -11.33 -0.81
CA GLU A 241 -8.32 -12.49 0.01
C GLU A 241 -8.97 -12.09 1.33
N ARG A 242 -9.82 -12.98 1.84
CA ARG A 242 -10.40 -12.87 3.17
C ARG A 242 -10.45 -14.24 3.80
N TYR A 243 -10.01 -14.32 5.05
CA TYR A 243 -10.14 -15.54 5.85
C TYR A 243 -11.62 -15.79 6.16
N PHE A 244 -12.07 -17.03 5.95
CA PHE A 244 -13.42 -17.50 6.17
C PHE A 244 -13.38 -18.77 7.04
N HIS A 245 -14.26 -18.84 8.04
CA HIS A 245 -14.39 -19.96 8.97
C HIS A 245 -15.58 -20.84 8.58
#